data_AF-A0A350BZQ0-F1
#
_entry.id   AF-A0A350BZQ0-F1
#
_cell.length_a   1.000
_cell.length_b   1.000
_cell.length_c   1.000
_cell.angle_alpha   90.00
_cell.angle_beta   90.00
_cell.angle_gamma   90.00
#
_symmetry.space_group_name_H-M   'P 1'
#
loop_
_entity.id
_entity.type
_entity.pdbx_description
1 polymer ?
#
loop_
_entity_poly.entity_id
_entity_poly.type
_entity_poly.pdbx_seq_one_letter_code
_entity_poly.pdbx_strand_id
1 'polypeptide(L)'
;GFLHDGITQIEDNGYGNIDLIIPSTGTSFEVGATAIFKGCKHPNAAKLWIEYALSPDCVELAAQNGSYQFLVIDNAQQPKVAADFGLDPDNVMDYDFEDAKENTTKYVEEVMNALGSAADDRFETE
;
A
#
# COMPACT_ATOMS: atom_id res chain seq x y z
N GLY A 1 2.90 -8.65 3.57
CA GLY A 1 1.61 -8.04 3.20
C GLY A 1 1.44 -6.77 4.00
N PHE A 2 0.64 -5.83 3.51
CA PHE A 2 0.38 -4.61 4.26
C PHE A 2 -0.62 -4.90 5.36
N LEU A 3 -0.50 -4.22 6.50
CA LEU A 3 -1.32 -4.53 7.68
C LEU A 3 -2.83 -4.34 7.43
N HIS A 4 -3.22 -3.46 6.50
CA HIS A 4 -4.61 -3.27 6.11
C HIS A 4 -5.24 -4.54 5.51
N ASP A 5 -4.47 -5.38 4.81
CA ASP A 5 -4.96 -6.68 4.31
C ASP A 5 -5.24 -7.65 5.46
N GLY A 6 -4.43 -7.56 6.52
CA GLY A 6 -4.61 -8.34 7.74
C GLY A 6 -5.90 -7.98 8.47
N ILE A 7 -6.28 -6.70 8.45
CA ILE A 7 -7.58 -6.23 8.99
C ILE A 7 -8.73 -6.91 8.23
N THR A 8 -8.67 -6.98 6.90
CA THR A 8 -9.68 -7.69 6.08
C THR A 8 -9.81 -9.15 6.49
N GLN A 9 -8.69 -9.84 6.77
CA GLN A 9 -8.77 -11.22 7.23
C GLN A 9 -9.45 -11.32 8.60
N ILE A 10 -9.18 -10.40 9.52
CA ILE A 10 -9.75 -10.43 10.86
C ILE A 10 -11.24 -10.05 10.85
N GLU A 11 -11.58 -8.91 10.25
CA GLU A 11 -12.92 -8.32 10.31
C GLU A 11 -13.92 -8.97 9.34
N ASP A 12 -13.53 -9.15 8.08
CA ASP A 12 -14.45 -9.63 7.04
C ASP A 12 -14.48 -11.15 6.95
N ASN A 13 -13.31 -11.80 7.10
CA ASN A 13 -13.20 -13.26 7.00
C ASN A 13 -13.26 -13.98 8.37
N GLY A 14 -13.23 -13.24 9.48
CA GLY A 14 -13.43 -13.78 10.83
C GLY A 14 -12.26 -14.59 11.38
N TYR A 15 -11.02 -14.36 10.90
CA TYR A 15 -9.84 -15.06 11.41
C TYR A 15 -9.45 -14.56 12.81
N GLY A 16 -9.69 -15.38 13.83
CA GLY A 16 -9.33 -15.07 15.23
C GLY A 16 -7.89 -15.46 15.63
N ASN A 17 -7.05 -15.86 14.68
CA ASN A 17 -5.69 -16.38 14.90
C ASN A 17 -4.60 -15.57 14.18
N ILE A 18 -4.94 -14.35 13.75
CA ILE A 18 -4.02 -13.40 13.12
C ILE A 18 -3.79 -12.27 14.11
N ASP A 19 -2.54 -11.84 14.23
CA ASP A 19 -2.17 -10.68 15.03
C ASP A 19 -1.38 -9.69 14.17
N LEU A 20 -1.69 -8.40 14.29
CA LEU A 20 -1.07 -7.35 13.49
C LEU A 20 0.07 -6.71 14.30
N ILE A 21 1.30 -6.87 13.81
CA ILE A 21 2.49 -6.39 14.52
C ILE A 21 3.05 -5.14 13.84
N ILE A 22 3.12 -4.05 14.59
CA ILE A 22 3.79 -2.81 14.18
C ILE A 22 5.18 -2.78 14.83
N PRO A 23 6.27 -2.81 14.06
CA PRO A 23 7.62 -2.75 14.62
C PRO A 23 7.82 -1.46 15.42
N SER A 24 8.38 -1.57 16.63
CA SER A 24 8.59 -0.41 17.52
C SER A 24 9.59 0.62 16.98
N THR A 25 10.39 0.24 15.99
CA THR A 25 11.33 1.12 15.28
C THR A 25 10.68 1.90 14.14
N GLY A 26 9.37 1.73 13.92
CA GLY A 26 8.66 2.24 12.75
C GLY A 26 8.65 1.24 11.60
N THR A 27 7.86 1.55 10.57
CA THR A 27 7.68 0.74 9.36
C THR A 27 7.69 1.60 8.10
N SER A 28 7.79 0.96 6.94
CA SER A 28 7.52 1.58 5.64
C SER A 28 6.02 1.66 5.34
N PHE A 29 5.66 2.35 4.26
CA PHE A 29 4.30 2.51 3.77
C PHE A 29 4.27 2.53 2.24
N GLU A 30 3.06 2.48 1.68
CA GLU A 30 2.83 2.69 0.25
C GLU A 30 1.80 3.78 0.02
N VAL A 31 1.84 4.39 -1.16
CA VAL A 31 0.77 5.26 -1.67
C VAL A 31 0.23 4.64 -2.94
N GLY A 32 -1.00 4.15 -2.89
CA GLY A 32 -1.70 3.62 -4.06
C GLY A 32 -1.84 4.71 -5.13
N ALA A 33 -1.24 4.51 -6.29
CA ALA A 33 -1.21 5.49 -7.37
C ALA A 33 -2.18 5.14 -8.50
N THR A 34 -2.78 6.17 -9.10
CA THR A 34 -3.47 6.07 -10.38
C THR A 34 -2.88 7.08 -11.36
N ALA A 35 -2.72 6.71 -12.63
CA ALA A 35 -2.02 7.52 -13.62
C ALA A 35 -2.69 7.46 -14.99
N ILE A 36 -2.58 8.56 -15.76
CA ILE A 36 -3.03 8.62 -17.15
C ILE A 36 -1.87 8.30 -18.07
N PHE A 37 -2.02 7.28 -18.92
CA PHE A 37 -1.02 6.99 -19.94
C PHE A 37 -0.92 8.10 -21.00
N LYS A 38 0.33 8.43 -21.37
CA LYS A 38 0.62 9.33 -22.48
C LYS A 38 0.08 8.73 -23.78
N GLY A 39 -0.75 9.50 -24.51
CA GLY A 39 -1.35 9.05 -25.76
C GLY A 39 -2.56 8.13 -25.60
N CYS A 40 -3.19 8.08 -24.41
CA CYS A 40 -4.42 7.30 -24.22
C CYS A 40 -5.52 7.73 -25.22
N LYS A 41 -6.32 6.76 -25.68
CA LYS A 41 -7.36 6.98 -26.70
C LYS A 41 -8.49 7.90 -26.24
N HIS A 42 -8.71 8.01 -24.93
CA HIS A 42 -9.82 8.74 -24.33
C HIS A 42 -9.32 9.69 -23.22
N PRO A 43 -8.60 10.77 -23.57
CA PRO A 43 -7.95 11.63 -22.58
C PRO A 43 -8.93 12.36 -21.65
N ASN A 44 -10.13 12.69 -22.14
CA ASN A 44 -11.15 13.33 -21.31
C ASN A 44 -11.73 12.35 -20.29
N ALA A 45 -12.04 11.11 -20.70
CA ALA A 45 -12.51 10.08 -19.79
C ALA A 45 -11.46 9.71 -18.74
N ALA A 46 -10.18 9.67 -19.13
CA ALA A 46 -9.09 9.41 -18.20
C ALA A 46 -8.95 10.51 -17.13
N LYS A 47 -9.15 11.78 -17.48
CA LYS A 47 -9.17 12.88 -16.51
C LYS A 47 -10.34 12.79 -15.55
N LEU A 48 -11.54 12.52 -16.08
CA LEU A 48 -12.74 12.29 -15.24
C LEU A 48 -12.54 11.11 -14.29
N TRP A 49 -11.84 10.05 -14.72
CA TRP A 49 -11.48 8.96 -13.83
C TRP A 49 -10.59 9.40 -12.67
N ILE A 50 -9.54 10.19 -12.93
CA ILE A 50 -8.67 10.70 -11.85
C ILE A 50 -9.45 11.59 -10.87
N GLU A 51 -10.32 12.46 -11.38
CA GLU A 51 -11.20 13.29 -10.55
C GLU A 51 -12.11 12.44 -9.67
N TYR A 52 -12.73 11.39 -10.23
CA TYR A 52 -13.56 10.47 -9.46
C TYR A 52 -12.75 9.65 -8.45
N ALA A 53 -11.62 9.07 -8.87
CA ALA A 53 -10.76 8.24 -8.01
C ALA A 53 -10.23 8.98 -6.78
N LEU A 54 -10.14 10.31 -6.84
CA LEU A 54 -9.74 11.18 -5.72
C LEU A 54 -10.92 11.95 -5.10
N SER A 55 -12.15 11.46 -5.27
CA SER A 55 -13.36 12.03 -4.66
C SER A 55 -13.82 11.21 -3.45
N PRO A 56 -14.47 11.82 -2.44
CA PRO A 56 -15.09 11.09 -1.33
C PRO A 56 -15.99 9.95 -1.79
N ASP A 57 -16.81 10.19 -2.81
CA ASP A 57 -17.72 9.20 -3.41
C ASP A 57 -17.02 7.92 -3.90
N CYS A 58 -15.75 7.99 -4.26
CA CYS A 58 -14.98 6.82 -4.67
C CYS A 58 -14.17 6.24 -3.51
N VAL A 59 -13.40 7.07 -2.80
CA VAL A 59 -12.43 6.57 -1.82
C VAL A 59 -13.12 5.93 -0.60
N GLU A 60 -14.32 6.39 -0.23
CA GLU A 60 -15.10 5.82 0.88
C GLU A 60 -15.72 4.45 0.53
N LEU A 61 -15.74 4.06 -0.75
CA LEU A 61 -16.16 2.72 -1.15
C LEU A 61 -15.16 1.65 -0.70
N ALA A 62 -13.88 2.01 -0.52
CA ALA A 62 -12.82 1.06 -0.19
C ALA A 62 -13.16 0.26 1.07
N ALA A 63 -13.46 0.94 2.18
CA ALA A 63 -13.75 0.29 3.46
C ALA A 63 -15.05 -0.54 3.43
N GLN A 64 -16.02 -0.16 2.59
CA GLN A 64 -17.27 -0.91 2.39
C GLN A 64 -17.05 -2.23 1.64
N ASN A 65 -15.89 -2.37 0.99
CA ASN A 65 -15.51 -3.54 0.19
C ASN A 65 -14.25 -4.22 0.76
N GLY A 66 -14.01 -4.07 2.07
CA GLY A 66 -12.91 -4.76 2.76
C GLY A 66 -11.52 -4.22 2.48
N SER A 67 -11.41 -2.96 2.04
CA SER A 67 -10.14 -2.28 1.74
C SER A 67 -9.91 -1.16 2.75
N TYR A 68 -9.00 -1.39 3.70
CA TYR A 68 -8.84 -0.55 4.89
C TYR A 68 -7.59 0.34 4.89
N GLN A 69 -7.13 0.78 3.71
CA GLN A 69 -6.04 1.76 3.60
C GLN A 69 -6.48 3.13 4.11
N PHE A 70 -5.55 3.91 4.67
CA PHE A 70 -5.80 5.33 4.92
C PHE A 70 -6.02 6.09 3.62
N LEU A 71 -6.99 6.99 3.62
CA LEU A 71 -7.33 7.82 2.47
C LEU A 71 -6.36 8.99 2.37
N VAL A 72 -6.01 9.37 1.14
CA VAL A 72 -5.03 10.44 0.85
C VAL A 72 -5.66 11.84 0.72
N ILE A 73 -6.97 11.96 0.93
CA ILE A 73 -7.73 13.23 0.87
C ILE A 73 -8.32 13.56 2.24
N ASP A 74 -8.42 14.85 2.55
CA ASP A 74 -8.83 15.37 3.86
C ASP A 74 -10.35 15.66 3.98
N ASN A 75 -11.08 15.53 2.87
CA ASN A 75 -12.51 15.79 2.79
C ASN A 75 -13.38 14.53 2.71
N ALA A 76 -12.81 13.35 3.04
CA ALA A 76 -13.49 12.06 3.09
C ALA A 76 -13.42 11.43 4.49
N GLN A 77 -14.33 10.50 4.78
CA GLN A 77 -14.36 9.76 6.03
C GLN A 77 -13.31 8.64 6.05
N GLN A 78 -12.28 8.82 6.87
CA GLN A 78 -11.24 7.80 7.07
C GLN A 78 -11.81 6.50 7.66
N PRO A 79 -11.27 5.31 7.28
CA PRO A 79 -11.66 4.04 7.87
C PRO A 79 -11.16 3.94 9.32
N LYS A 80 -12.10 4.03 10.28
CA LYS A 80 -11.77 4.00 11.71
C LYS A 80 -11.06 2.71 12.14
N VAL A 81 -11.39 1.59 11.50
CA VAL A 81 -10.87 0.26 11.85
C VAL A 81 -9.34 0.20 11.78
N ALA A 82 -8.70 0.85 10.81
CA ALA A 82 -7.24 0.89 10.72
C ALA A 82 -6.60 1.48 11.98
N ALA A 83 -7.14 2.59 12.48
CA ALA A 83 -6.67 3.21 13.73
C ALA A 83 -7.02 2.37 14.97
N ASP A 84 -8.15 1.66 14.97
CA ASP A 84 -8.52 0.76 16.07
C ASP A 84 -7.54 -0.42 16.22
N PHE A 85 -6.92 -0.87 15.11
CA PHE A 85 -5.82 -1.84 15.10
C PHE A 85 -4.43 -1.22 15.41
N GLY A 86 -4.39 0.07 15.76
CA GLY A 86 -3.18 0.78 16.16
C GLY A 86 -2.29 1.21 14.99
N LEU A 87 -2.74 1.10 13.74
CA LEU A 87 -2.00 1.65 12.60
C LEU A 87 -2.04 3.17 12.69
N ASP A 88 -0.89 3.79 12.44
CA ASP A 88 -0.70 5.24 12.52
C ASP A 88 0.06 5.71 11.26
N PRO A 89 -0.58 6.48 10.36
CA PRO A 89 0.06 6.96 9.14
C PRO A 89 1.16 8.01 9.42
N ASP A 90 1.22 8.58 10.63
CA ASP A 90 2.25 9.54 11.02
C ASP A 90 3.48 8.86 11.67
N ASN A 91 3.38 7.58 12.03
CA ASN A 91 4.47 6.78 12.62
C ASN A 91 5.08 5.81 11.60
N VAL A 92 5.41 6.34 10.43
CA VAL A 92 6.08 5.63 9.34
C VAL A 92 7.42 6.31 9.04
N MET A 93 8.32 5.60 8.35
CA MET A 93 9.57 6.20 7.89
C MET A 93 9.31 7.37 6.93
N ASP A 94 10.21 8.34 6.89
CA ASP A 94 10.23 9.34 5.82
C ASP A 94 10.73 8.67 4.53
N TYR A 95 9.79 8.23 3.68
CA TYR A 95 10.11 7.43 2.50
C TYR A 95 10.55 8.32 1.33
N ASP A 96 11.79 8.16 0.88
CA ASP A 96 12.33 8.90 -0.26
C ASP A 96 11.92 8.25 -1.59
N PHE A 97 10.84 8.76 -2.19
CA PHE A 97 10.34 8.27 -3.47
C PHE A 97 11.27 8.56 -4.65
N GLU A 98 12.09 9.60 -4.60
CA GLU A 98 13.03 9.91 -5.70
C GLU A 98 14.24 8.98 -5.63
N ASP A 99 14.80 8.74 -4.45
CA ASP A 99 15.84 7.73 -4.26
C ASP A 99 15.36 6.34 -4.69
N ALA A 100 14.15 5.95 -4.26
CA ALA A 100 13.56 4.68 -4.68
C ALA A 100 13.44 4.59 -6.21
N LYS A 101 12.96 5.65 -6.88
CA LYS A 101 12.85 5.70 -8.34
C LYS A 101 14.21 5.58 -9.04
N GLU A 102 15.25 6.20 -8.51
CA GLU A 102 16.60 6.16 -9.09
C GLU A 102 17.33 4.84 -8.82
N ASN A 103 17.09 4.22 -7.66
CA ASN A 103 17.93 3.13 -7.14
C ASN A 103 17.23 1.77 -6.98
N THR A 104 15.92 1.63 -7.23
CA THR A 104 15.18 0.35 -7.05
C THR A 104 15.88 -0.84 -7.71
N THR A 105 16.32 -0.71 -8.97
CA THR A 105 17.01 -1.80 -9.68
C THR A 105 18.27 -2.25 -8.94
N LYS A 106 19.06 -1.29 -8.45
CA LYS A 106 20.27 -1.57 -7.68
C LYS A 106 19.94 -2.24 -6.36
N TYR A 107 18.95 -1.75 -5.62
CA TYR A 107 18.55 -2.33 -4.34
C TYR A 107 18.01 -3.75 -4.48
N VAL A 108 17.21 -4.02 -5.52
CA VAL A 108 16.77 -5.37 -5.83
C VAL A 108 17.97 -6.27 -6.13
N GLU A 109 18.91 -5.82 -6.96
CA GLU A 109 20.13 -6.59 -7.26
C GLU A 109 20.97 -6.85 -5.99
N GLU A 110 21.18 -5.84 -5.15
CA GLU A 110 21.93 -5.98 -3.90
C GLU A 110 21.26 -6.96 -2.92
N VAL A 111 19.93 -6.89 -2.78
CA VAL A 111 19.15 -7.84 -1.97
C VAL A 111 19.28 -9.25 -2.54
N MET A 112 19.05 -9.44 -3.84
CA MET A 112 19.13 -10.75 -4.47
C MET A 112 20.55 -11.33 -4.42
N ASN A 113 21.59 -10.50 -4.54
CA ASN A 113 22.99 -10.92 -4.38
C ASN A 113 23.33 -11.26 -2.91
N ALA A 114 22.82 -10.49 -1.94
CA ALA A 114 23.00 -10.79 -0.53
C ALA A 114 22.31 -12.09 -0.12
N LEU A 115 21.13 -12.36 -0.71
CA LEU A 115 20.40 -13.62 -0.53
C LEU A 115 21.07 -14.78 -1.30
N GLY A 116 21.59 -14.54 -2.52
CA GLY A 116 22.16 -15.56 -3.41
C GLY A 116 23.65 -15.88 -3.23
N SER A 117 24.43 -15.02 -2.56
CA SER A 117 25.77 -15.36 -2.06
C SER A 117 25.72 -16.31 -0.85
N ALA A 118 24.53 -16.47 -0.26
CA ALA A 118 24.15 -17.59 0.60
C ALA A 118 23.23 -18.53 -0.19
N ALA A 119 23.76 -19.24 -1.19
CA ALA A 119 23.01 -20.19 -2.02
C ALA A 119 22.16 -21.15 -1.17
N ASP A 120 20.89 -20.78 -1.01
CA ASP A 120 19.86 -21.53 -0.33
C ASP A 120 18.86 -21.94 -1.42
N ASP A 121 18.76 -23.24 -1.63
CA ASP A 121 17.98 -23.91 -2.67
C ASP A 121 16.46 -23.72 -2.53
N ARG A 122 16.01 -22.97 -1.51
CA ARG A 122 14.60 -22.60 -1.32
C ARG A 122 14.18 -21.35 -2.09
N PHE A 123 15.11 -20.54 -2.58
CA PHE A 123 14.80 -19.32 -3.36
C PHE A 123 14.92 -19.60 -4.86
N GLU A 124 13.92 -20.29 -5.41
CA GLU A 124 13.78 -20.53 -6.86
C GLU A 124 13.08 -19.32 -7.49
N THR A 125 13.73 -18.67 -8.46
CA THR A 125 13.06 -17.66 -9.31
C THR A 125 12.52 -18.36 -10.56
N GLU A 126 11.20 -18.33 -10.76
CA GLU A 126 10.52 -18.81 -11.99
C GLU A 126 10.88 -18.00 -13.24
#